data_AF-W5RZ74-F1
#
_entry.id   AF-W5RZ74-F1
#
_cell.length_a   1.000
_cell.length_b   1.000
_cell.length_c   1.000
_cell.angle_alpha   90.00
_cell.angle_beta   90.00
_cell.angle_gamma   90.00
#
_symmetry.space_group_name_H-M   'P 1'
#
loop_
_entity.id
_entity.type
_entity.pdbx_description
1 polymer ?
#
loop_
_entity_poly.entity_id
_entity_poly.type
_entity_poly.pdbx_seq_one_letter_code
_entity_poly.pdbx_strand_id
1 'polypeptide(L)' 'GGYMLGSAMSRPLIHFGNDYEDRYYRENMYRYPNQVYYRPVDKYSNQNNFVHDCVNIT' A
#
# COMPACT_ATOMS: atom_id res chain seq x y z
N GLY A 1 4.55 -18.37 -8.70
CA GLY A 1 3.84 -17.62 -7.66
C GLY A 1 4.53 -17.83 -6.33
N GLY A 2 4.80 -16.76 -5.58
CA GLY A 2 5.50 -16.81 -4.29
C GLY A 2 5.30 -15.54 -3.46
N TYR A 3 4.24 -14.80 -3.78
CA TYR A 3 3.81 -13.61 -3.05
C TYR A 3 2.65 -13.99 -2.14
N MET A 4 2.62 -13.37 -0.99
CA MET A 4 1.55 -13.47 0.01
C MET A 4 0.62 -12.28 -0.17
N LEU A 5 -0.67 -12.48 0.13
CA LEU A 5 -1.67 -11.42 0.16
C LEU A 5 -2.00 -11.10 1.61
N GLY A 6 -1.87 -9.83 2.00
CA GLY A 6 -2.18 -9.37 3.36
C GLY A 6 -3.67 -9.44 3.66
N SER A 7 -4.03 -9.51 4.94
CA SER A 7 -5.44 -9.33 5.35
C SER A 7 -5.92 -7.91 5.08
N ALA A 8 -7.21 -7.74 4.80
CA ALA A 8 -7.79 -6.43 4.56
C ALA A 8 -7.66 -5.53 5.79
N MET A 9 -7.28 -4.27 5.57
CA MET A 9 -7.18 -3.25 6.61
C MET A 9 -8.01 -2.01 6.25
N SER A 10 -8.23 -1.13 7.24
CA SER A 10 -8.77 0.20 6.96
C SER A 10 -7.78 0.97 6.09
N ARG A 11 -8.29 1.68 5.08
CA ARG A 11 -7.44 2.46 4.19
C ARG A 11 -6.80 3.62 4.97
N PRO A 12 -5.52 3.94 4.72
CA PRO A 12 -4.82 4.97 5.47
C PRO A 12 -5.40 6.36 5.20
N LEU A 13 -5.46 7.20 6.23
CA LEU A 13 -5.81 8.62 6.08
C LEU A 13 -4.55 9.39 5.67
N ILE A 14 -4.25 9.38 4.37
CA ILE A 14 -3.09 10.08 3.82
C ILE A 14 -3.40 11.58 3.76
N HIS A 15 -2.54 12.39 4.36
CA HIS A 15 -2.52 13.84 4.17
C HIS A 15 -1.61 14.17 2.99
N PHE A 16 -2.23 14.42 1.84
CA PHE A 16 -1.48 14.84 0.66
C PHE A 16 -1.07 16.31 0.80
N GLY A 17 0.12 16.66 0.33
CA GLY A 17 0.57 18.05 0.30
C GLY A 17 -0.18 18.92 -0.73
N ASN A 18 -0.99 18.28 -1.57
CA ASN A 18 -1.82 18.92 -2.58
C ASN A 18 -3.31 18.78 -2.21
N ASP A 19 -4.01 19.90 -2.09
CA ASP A 19 -5.42 19.93 -1.68
C ASP A 19 -6.35 19.18 -2.63
N TYR A 20 -6.04 19.19 -3.94
CA TYR A 20 -6.82 18.44 -4.93
C TYR A 20 -6.62 16.93 -4.74
N GLU A 21 -5.40 16.46 -4.47
CA GLU A 21 -5.13 15.05 -4.19
C GLU A 21 -5.78 14.59 -2.88
N ASP A 22 -5.73 15.39 -1.80
CA ASP A 22 -6.38 15.06 -0.53
C ASP A 22 -7.90 14.90 -0.71
N ARG A 23 -8.53 15.85 -1.40
CA ARG A 23 -9.96 15.78 -1.73
C ARG A 23 -10.28 14.58 -2.62
N TYR A 24 -9.51 14.39 -3.69
CA TYR A 24 -9.74 13.31 -4.65
C TYR A 24 -9.62 11.95 -3.97
N TYR A 25 -8.61 11.76 -3.11
CA TYR A 25 -8.42 10.53 -2.36
C TYR A 25 -9.59 10.24 -1.42
N ARG A 26 -10.08 11.24 -0.69
CA ARG A 26 -11.24 11.08 0.21
C ARG A 26 -12.51 10.69 -0.54
N GLU A 27 -12.80 11.34 -1.66
CA GLU A 27 -14.01 11.06 -2.46
C GLU A 27 -13.92 9.69 -3.17
N ASN A 28 -12.72 9.25 -3.54
CA ASN A 28 -12.50 8.04 -4.33
C ASN A 28 -11.85 6.89 -3.55
N MET A 29 -11.81 6.96 -2.22
CA MET A 29 -11.01 6.07 -1.38
C MET A 29 -11.27 4.59 -1.64
N TYR A 30 -12.53 4.20 -1.86
CA TYR A 30 -12.94 2.82 -2.10
C TYR A 30 -12.50 2.24 -3.45
N ARG A 31 -11.98 3.08 -4.36
CA ARG A 31 -11.38 2.63 -5.63
C ARG A 31 -9.99 2.06 -5.45
N TYR A 32 -9.31 2.37 -4.35
CA TYR A 32 -7.95 1.92 -4.09
C TYR A 32 -7.93 0.61 -3.27
N PRO A 33 -6.86 -0.20 -3.39
CA PRO A 33 -6.69 -1.42 -2.62
C PRO A 33 -6.74 -1.18 -1.10
N ASN A 34 -7.16 -2.19 -0.35
CA ASN A 34 -7.10 -2.25 1.11
C ASN A 34 -6.30 -3.46 1.62
N GLN A 35 -5.60 -4.12 0.71
CA GLN A 35 -4.71 -5.27 0.92
C GLN A 35 -3.48 -5.05 0.03
N VAL A 36 -2.36 -5.67 0.40
CA VAL A 36 -1.12 -5.60 -0.36
C VAL A 36 -0.56 -6.98 -0.63
N TYR A 37 0.06 -7.14 -1.79
CA TYR A 37 0.88 -8.31 -2.11
C TYR A 37 2.32 -8.05 -1.64
N TYR A 38 2.95 -9.04 -1.01
CA TYR A 38 4.30 -8.91 -0.47
C TYR A 38 5.01 -10.26 -0.42
N ARG A 39 6.36 -10.24 -0.36
CA ARG A 39 7.14 -11.44 -0.06
C ARG A 39 7.40 -11.52 1.45
N PRO A 40 7.68 -12.71 2.01
CA PRO A 40 8.01 -12.86 3.44
C PRO A 40 9.07 -11.85 3.91
N VAL A 41 8.81 -11.19 5.06
CA VAL A 41 9.60 -10.06 5.57
C VAL A 41 11.04 -10.45 5.92
N ASP A 42 11.26 -11.72 6.26
CA ASP A 42 12.58 -12.35 6.50
C ASP A 42 13.48 -12.36 5.25
N LYS A 43 12.91 -12.17 4.05
CA LYS A 43 13.69 -12.02 2.81
C LYS A 43 14.29 -10.63 2.63
N TYR A 44 13.98 -9.67 3.50
CA TYR A 44 14.45 -8.30 3.40
C TYR A 44 15.28 -7.90 4.62
N SER A 45 16.46 -7.33 4.37
CA SER A 45 17.33 -6.79 5.43
C SER A 45 16.96 -5.37 5.85
N ASN A 46 16.10 -4.68 5.10
CA ASN A 46 15.62 -3.34 5.42
C ASN A 46 14.18 -3.12 4.92
N GLN A 47 13.51 -2.16 5.56
CA GLN A 47 12.12 -1.82 5.27
C GLN A 47 11.93 -1.20 3.88
N ASN A 48 12.87 -0.38 3.42
CA ASN A 48 12.71 0.34 2.15
C ASN A 48 12.63 -0.63 0.95
N ASN A 49 13.44 -1.68 0.96
CA ASN A 49 13.42 -2.72 -0.06
C ASN A 49 12.11 -3.53 -0.01
N PHE A 50 11.61 -3.83 1.19
CA PHE A 50 10.31 -4.47 1.37
C PHE A 50 9.17 -3.61 0.79
N VAL A 51 9.13 -2.32 1.17
CA VAL A 51 8.08 -1.38 0.74
C VAL A 51 8.13 -1.18 -0.78
N HIS A 52 9.32 -1.03 -1.37
CA HIS A 52 9.49 -0.86 -2.80
C HIS A 52 8.91 -2.05 -3.60
N ASP A 53 9.27 -3.28 -3.22
CA ASP A 53 8.75 -4.47 -3.89
C ASP A 53 7.24 -4.63 -3.66
N CYS A 54 6.75 -4.34 -2.46
CA CYS A 54 5.33 -4.43 -2.09
C CYS A 54 4.46 -3.44 -2.89
N VAL A 55 4.93 -2.20 -3.06
CA VAL A 55 4.25 -1.17 -3.87
C VAL A 55 4.26 -1.53 -5.35
N ASN A 56 5.35 -2.09 -5.88
CA ASN A 56 5.44 -2.40 -7.31
C ASN A 56 4.55 -3.58 -7.75
N ILE A 57 4.28 -4.51 -6.85
CA ILE A 57 3.50 -5.72 -7.17
C ILE A 57 2.00 -5.58 -6.85
N THR A 58 1.63 -4.64 -5.97
CA THR A 58 0.24 -4.38 -5.57
C THR A 58 -0.40 -3.37 -6.52
#